data_AF-A0A968MFK2-F1
#
_entry.id   AF-A0A968MFK2-F1
#
_cell.length_a   1.000
_cell.length_b   1.000
_cell.length_c   1.000
_cell.angle_alpha   90.00
_cell.angle_beta   90.00
_cell.angle_gamma   90.00
#
_symmetry.space_group_name_H-M   'P 1'
#
loop_
_entity.id
_entity.type
_entity.pdbx_description
1 polymer ?
#
loop_
_entity_poly.entity_id
_entity_poly.type
_entity_poly.pdbx_seq_one_letter_code
_entity_poly.pdbx_strand_id
1 'polypeptide(L)' 'MGILKSLNAGETWEHSFEGIGSGGRFHLAISSQNPRKIYTSVEAVSEFGAPQTHVYLSVNEGENWS' A
#
# COMPACT_ATOMS: atom_id res chain seq x y z
N MET A 1 6.49 -9.25 0.87
CA MET A 1 5.04 -9.34 1.08
C MET A 1 4.49 -7.93 0.98
N GLY A 2 3.31 -7.74 0.40
CA GLY A 2 2.78 -6.41 0.08
C GLY A 2 1.26 -6.39 0.12
N ILE A 3 0.66 -5.44 -0.60
CA ILE A 3 -0.79 -5.21 -0.63
C ILE A 3 -1.46 -6.07 -1.70
N LEU A 4 -2.57 -6.71 -1.36
CA LEU A 4 -3.43 -7.42 -2.30
C LEU A 4 -4.76 -6.68 -2.45
N LYS A 5 -5.35 -6.72 -3.64
CA LYS A 5 -6.63 -6.09 -3.96
C LYS A 5 -7.60 -7.13 -4.51
N SER A 6 -8.87 -6.99 -4.15
CA SER A 6 -9.98 -7.72 -4.76
C SER A 6 -11.02 -6.71 -5.27
N LEU A 7 -11.70 -7.07 -6.36
CA LEU A 7 -12.81 -6.30 -6.95
C LEU A 7 -14.13 -7.09 -6.98
N ASN A 8 -14.12 -8.33 -6.48
CA ASN A 8 -15.23 -9.26 -6.52
C ASN A 8 -15.52 -9.83 -5.13
N ALA A 9 -15.68 -8.94 -4.14
CA ALA A 9 -16.02 -9.30 -2.76
C ALA A 9 -15.09 -10.33 -2.09
N GLY A 10 -13.82 -10.40 -2.54
CA GLY A 10 -12.81 -11.29 -1.97
C GLY A 10 -12.73 -12.67 -2.61
N GLU A 11 -13.45 -12.94 -3.71
CA GLU A 11 -13.36 -14.21 -4.44
C GLU A 11 -11.97 -14.41 -5.08
N THR A 12 -11.41 -13.37 -5.69
CA THR A 12 -10.04 -13.38 -6.22
C THR A 12 -9.26 -12.17 -5.72
N TRP A 13 -7.94 -12.34 -5.65
CA TRP A 13 -6.99 -11.34 -5.16
C TRP A 13 -5.81 -11.21 -6.11
N GLU A 14 -5.42 -9.96 -6.37
CA GLU A 14 -4.31 -9.61 -7.24
C GLU A 14 -3.29 -8.74 -6.50
N HIS A 15 -2.06 -8.75 -6.98
CA HIS A 15 -0.98 -7.94 -6.42
C HIS A 15 -1.22 -6.45 -6.68
N SER A 16 -1.10 -5.62 -5.65
CA SER A 16 -1.42 -4.18 -5.67
C SER A 16 -0.37 -3.39 -4.89
N PHE A 17 0.92 -3.60 -5.20
CA PHE A 17 2.03 -2.95 -4.50
C PHE A 17 3.12 -2.44 -5.45
N GLU A 18 2.80 -2.25 -6.73
CA GLU A 18 3.73 -1.65 -7.68
C GLU A 18 4.08 -0.21 -7.24
N GLY A 19 5.38 0.07 -7.09
CA GLY A 19 5.88 1.35 -6.57
C GLY A 19 6.12 1.37 -5.05
N ILE A 20 5.72 0.34 -4.31
CA ILE A 20 5.96 0.23 -2.87
C ILE A 20 7.26 -0.54 -2.59
N GLY A 21 8.07 -0.03 -1.66
CA GLY A 21 9.26 -0.72 -1.15
C GLY A 21 8.93 -1.95 -0.29
N SER A 22 9.96 -2.70 0.12
CA SER A 22 9.78 -3.80 1.06
C SER A 22 9.58 -3.29 2.50
N GLY A 23 8.80 -4.03 3.28
CA GLY A 23 8.53 -3.70 4.68
C GLY A 23 7.81 -4.80 5.44
N GLY A 24 7.75 -4.66 6.76
CA GLY A 24 7.22 -5.68 7.67
C GLY A 24 5.74 -5.48 8.04
N ARG A 25 5.27 -4.24 8.07
CA ARG A 25 3.91 -3.88 8.48
C ARG A 25 3.33 -2.81 7.56
N PHE A 26 2.08 -3.02 7.16
CA PHE A 26 1.32 -2.14 6.28
C PHE A 26 0.03 -1.68 6.99
N HIS A 27 -0.30 -0.39 6.90
CA HIS A 27 -1.62 0.12 7.29
C HIS A 27 -2.26 0.83 6.10
N LEU A 28 -3.53 0.53 5.84
CA LEU A 28 -4.28 1.07 4.70
C LEU A 28 -5.37 2.04 5.16
N ALA A 29 -5.55 3.11 4.41
CA ALA A 29 -6.69 4.02 4.55
C ALA A 29 -7.22 4.40 3.17
N ILE A 30 -8.54 4.36 2.99
CA ILE A 30 -9.21 4.75 1.75
C ILE A 30 -9.89 6.09 1.99
N SER A 31 -9.73 7.04 1.07
CA SER A 31 -10.42 8.33 1.16
C SER A 31 -11.92 8.15 0.98
N SER A 32 -12.70 8.65 1.96
CA SER A 32 -14.16 8.64 1.90
C SER A 32 -14.73 9.59 0.84
N GLN A 33 -13.97 10.63 0.45
CA GLN A 33 -14.38 11.61 -0.56
C GLN A 33 -14.04 11.16 -1.99
N ASN A 34 -13.00 10.34 -2.14
CA ASN A 34 -12.60 9.80 -3.44
C ASN A 34 -11.95 8.42 -3.23
N PRO A 35 -12.72 7.33 -3.38
CA PRO A 35 -12.22 5.96 -3.18
C PRO A 35 -11.07 5.55 -4.10
N ARG A 36 -10.81 6.29 -5.18
CA ARG A 36 -9.62 6.05 -6.02
C ARG A 36 -8.32 6.45 -5.32
N LYS A 37 -8.40 7.29 -4.28
CA LYS A 37 -7.28 7.68 -3.43
C LYS A 37 -7.14 6.73 -2.25
N ILE A 38 -6.05 5.98 -2.22
CA ILE A 38 -5.72 5.02 -1.17
C ILE A 38 -4.33 5.36 -0.62
N TYR A 39 -4.21 5.39 0.70
CA TYR A 39 -2.96 5.66 1.40
C TYR A 39 -2.48 4.40 2.08
N THR A 40 -1.16 4.20 2.11
CA THR A 40 -0.56 3.13 2.90
C THR A 40 0.69 3.61 3.61
N SER A 41 0.88 3.19 4.86
CA SER A 41 2.15 3.35 5.58
C SER A 41 2.88 2.02 5.65
N VAL A 42 4.18 2.02 5.39
CA VAL A 42 5.02 0.82 5.39
C VAL A 42 6.17 1.00 6.37
N GLU A 43 6.22 0.14 7.39
CA GLU A 43 7.37 0.05 8.29
C GLU A 43 8.55 -0.59 7.56
N ALA A 44 9.68 0.10 7.58
CA ALA A 44 10.92 -0.29 6.94
C ALA A 44 12.10 -0.11 7.90
N VAL A 45 13.26 -0.61 7.49
CA VAL A 45 14.53 -0.43 8.19
C VAL A 45 15.48 0.28 7.24
N SER A 46 16.11 1.35 7.73
CA SER A 46 17.15 2.07 6.99
C SER A 46 18.38 1.20 6.75
N GLU A 47 19.26 1.65 5.86
CA GLU A 47 20.57 1.00 5.65
C GLU A 47 21.42 0.90 6.93
N PHE A 48 21.19 1.80 7.91
CA PHE A 48 21.89 1.82 9.20
C PHE A 48 21.15 1.07 10.32
N GLY A 49 20.11 0.31 10.01
CA GLY A 49 19.37 -0.48 11.01
C GLY A 49 18.35 0.31 11.85
N ALA A 50 18.22 1.63 11.63
CA ALA A 50 17.21 2.44 12.31
C ALA A 50 15.80 2.21 11.71
N PRO A 51 14.74 2.17 12.52
CA PRO A 51 13.36 2.05 12.04
C PRO A 51 12.97 3.28 11.21
N GLN A 52 12.25 3.05 10.13
CA GLN A 52 11.70 4.08 9.25
C GLN A 52 10.25 3.75 8.87
N THR A 53 9.52 4.76 8.41
CA THR A 53 8.19 4.57 7.84
C THR A 53 8.08 5.38 6.57
N HIS A 54 7.66 4.72 5.50
CA HIS A 54 7.31 5.35 4.23
C HIS A 54 5.80 5.44 4.12
N VAL A 55 5.30 6.52 3.53
CA VAL A 55 3.88 6.68 3.21
C VAL A 55 3.76 6.78 1.70
N TYR A 56 2.87 5.99 1.13
CA TYR A 56 2.59 5.97 -0.29
C TYR A 56 1.12 6.31 -0.54
N LEU A 57 0.86 6.90 -1.70
CA LEU A 57 -0.46 7.23 -2.22
C LEU A 57 -0.66 6.52 -3.56
N SER A 58 -1.81 5.90 -3.72
CA SER A 58 -2.38 5.56 -5.02
C SER A 58 -3.53 6.50 -5.35
N VAL A 59 -3.63 6.96 -6.59
CA VAL A 59 -4.76 7.76 -7.10
C VAL A 59 -5.62 7.01 -8.13
N ASN A 60 -5.31 5.73 -8.34
CA ASN A 60 -5.96 4.82 -9.28
C ASN A 60 -6.28 3.48 -8.60
N GLU A 61 -6.89 3.55 -7.41
CA GLU A 61 -7.48 2.39 -6.73
C GLU A 61 -6.46 1.29 -6.40
N GLY A 62 -5.18 1.63 -6.19
CA GLY A 62 -4.12 0.68 -5.84
C GLY A 62 -3.44 0.00 -7.02
N GLU A 63 -3.69 0.42 -8.26
CA GLU A 63 -2.93 -0.10 -9.43
C GLU A 63 -1.44 0.27 -9.31
N ASN A 64 -1.11 1.52 -8.98
CA ASN A 64 0.24 1.95 -8.68
C ASN A 64 0.29 2.94 -7.51
N TRP A 65 1.48 3.06 -6.92
CA TRP A 65 1.75 3.82 -5.71
C TRP A 65 2.97 4.72 -5.89
N SER A 66 2.91 5.91 -5.28
CA SER A 66 4.00 6.90 -5.23
C SER A 66 4.16 7.50 -3.85
#